data_AF-A0A7S0IWT4-F1
#
_entry.id   AF-A0A7S0IWT4-F1
#
_cell.length_a   1.000
_cell.length_b   1.000
_cell.length_c   1.000
_cell.angle_alpha   90.00
_cell.angle_beta   90.00
_cell.angle_gamma   90.00
#
_symmetry.space_group_name_H-M   'P 1'
#
loop_
_entity.id
_entity.type
_entity.pdbx_description
1 polymer ?
#
loop_
_entity_poly.entity_id
_entity_poly.type
_entity_poly.pdbx_seq_one_letter_code
_entity_poly.pdbx_strand_id
1 'polypeptide(L)'
;MLTASAVACPPPVLFGGYSSGAHVAASLLQRPDLLKLRGLPAPSEGLCDGVMHISGLFLPKPCVVGSVPARLAKLLISLVFGPAAPSLPSVLARAELSPRLPHLLIDCEREAFGVWPIEGLMQCLLGGAAYAVALQNLGVSVMHVTVRSNHWGMLSSTQLDDALRRHMCTWPKA
;
A
#
# COMPACT_ATOMS: atom_id res chain seq x y z
N MET A 1 -14.34 22.35 38.01
CA MET A 1 -13.93 21.10 37.33
C MET A 1 -13.28 21.48 36.01
N LEU A 2 -11.95 21.49 35.95
CA LEU A 2 -11.22 21.69 34.70
C LEU A 2 -11.09 20.32 34.02
N THR A 3 -11.68 20.17 32.84
CA THR A 3 -11.46 19.01 31.99
C THR A 3 -9.99 18.97 31.62
N ALA A 4 -9.34 17.83 31.89
CA ALA A 4 -7.97 17.59 31.47
C ALA A 4 -7.87 17.87 29.96
N SER A 5 -7.10 18.91 29.61
CA SER A 5 -6.74 19.17 28.23
C SER A 5 -5.97 17.93 27.76
N ALA A 6 -6.60 17.12 26.92
CA ALA A 6 -5.97 15.96 26.32
C ALA A 6 -4.70 16.49 25.63
N VAL A 7 -3.53 16.12 26.15
CA VAL A 7 -2.26 16.43 25.50
C VAL A 7 -2.34 15.76 24.13
N ALA A 8 -2.59 16.58 23.11
CA ALA A 8 -2.72 16.11 21.75
C ALA A 8 -1.39 15.45 21.38
N CYS A 9 -1.40 14.11 21.26
CA CYS A 9 -0.25 13.42 20.70
C CYS A 9 -0.01 14.00 19.30
N PRO A 10 1.24 14.32 18.94
CA PRO A 10 1.53 14.75 17.58
C PRO A 10 1.07 13.66 16.61
N PRO A 11 0.46 14.03 15.47
CA PRO A 11 0.00 13.06 14.49
C PRO A 11 1.19 12.26 13.95
N PRO A 12 1.01 10.95 13.66
CA PRO A 12 2.08 10.12 13.12
C PRO A 12 2.50 10.63 11.74
N VAL A 13 3.80 10.59 11.46
CA VAL A 13 4.36 10.80 10.13
C VAL A 13 4.30 9.48 9.38
N LEU A 14 3.45 9.41 8.35
CA LEU A 14 3.27 8.20 7.54
C LEU A 14 3.99 8.36 6.20
N PHE A 15 4.71 7.32 5.77
CA PHE A 15 5.31 7.26 4.44
C PHE A 15 4.47 6.35 3.55
N GLY A 16 4.19 6.77 2.31
CA GLY A 16 3.16 6.08 1.55
C GLY A 16 2.87 6.62 0.17
N GLY A 17 1.83 6.06 -0.43
CA GLY A 17 1.34 6.51 -1.73
C GLY A 17 0.01 5.88 -2.12
N TYR A 18 -0.53 6.36 -3.23
CA TYR A 18 -1.75 5.87 -3.85
C TYR A 18 -1.43 5.18 -5.19
N SER A 19 -2.08 4.06 -5.51
CA SER A 19 -1.90 3.37 -6.80
C SER A 19 -0.43 3.02 -7.08
N SER A 20 0.09 3.41 -8.25
CA SER A 20 1.51 3.29 -8.60
C SER A 20 2.43 4.10 -7.67
N GLY A 21 1.94 5.16 -7.03
CA GLY A 21 2.68 5.87 -5.98
C GLY A 21 2.95 4.98 -4.76
N ALA A 22 2.00 4.10 -4.39
CA ALA A 22 2.22 3.11 -3.33
C ALA A 22 3.29 2.09 -3.71
N HIS A 23 3.33 1.69 -4.99
CA HIS A 23 4.36 0.81 -5.52
C HIS A 23 5.76 1.42 -5.38
N VAL A 24 5.91 2.68 -5.79
CA VAL A 24 7.16 3.44 -5.67
C VAL A 24 7.56 3.57 -4.21
N ALA A 25 6.62 3.97 -3.34
CA ALA A 25 6.87 4.11 -1.91
C ALA A 25 7.37 2.80 -1.29
N ALA A 26 6.65 1.70 -1.49
CA ALA A 26 7.03 0.40 -0.96
C ALA A 26 8.36 -0.11 -1.53
N SER A 27 8.59 0.07 -2.83
CA SER A 27 9.85 -0.31 -3.49
C SER A 27 11.04 0.47 -2.94
N LEU A 28 10.86 1.75 -2.61
CA LEU A 28 11.89 2.58 -1.99
C LEU A 28 12.18 2.14 -0.55
N LEU A 29 11.14 1.86 0.24
CA LEU A 29 11.28 1.37 1.61
C LEU A 29 11.97 0.01 1.68
N GLN A 30 11.82 -0.84 0.66
CA GLN A 30 12.54 -2.12 0.50
C GLN A 30 14.00 -1.96 0.04
N ARG A 31 14.50 -0.72 -0.08
CA ARG A 31 15.85 -0.37 -0.54
C ARG A 31 16.55 0.58 0.44
N PRO A 32 16.80 0.14 1.69
CA PRO A 32 17.49 0.96 2.68
C PRO A 32 18.91 1.36 2.23
N ASP A 33 19.53 0.57 1.35
CA ASP A 33 20.80 0.90 0.69
C ASP A 33 20.72 2.22 -0.11
N LEU A 34 19.62 2.43 -0.85
CA LEU A 34 19.42 3.64 -1.64
C LEU A 34 19.10 4.86 -0.77
N LEU A 35 18.34 4.67 0.31
CA LEU A 35 18.07 5.73 1.28
C LEU A 35 19.39 6.21 1.91
N LYS A 36 20.21 5.28 2.38
CA LYS A 36 21.52 5.57 2.97
C LYS A 36 22.46 6.29 2.00
N LEU A 37 22.49 5.86 0.73
CA LEU A 37 23.30 6.50 -0.32
C LEU A 37 22.91 7.99 -0.53
N ARG A 38 21.66 8.35 -0.22
CA ARG A 38 21.15 9.73 -0.31
C ARG A 38 21.24 10.50 1.02
N GLY A 39 21.87 9.93 2.05
CA GLY A 39 21.97 10.54 3.37
C GLY A 39 20.64 10.57 4.13
N LEU A 40 19.68 9.72 3.76
CA LEU A 40 18.40 9.58 4.46
C LEU A 40 18.50 8.47 5.51
N PRO A 41 17.82 8.62 6.67
CA PRO A 41 17.76 7.57 7.69
C PRO A 41 17.03 6.33 7.16
N ALA A 42 17.28 5.18 7.77
CA ALA A 42 16.44 4.01 7.51
C ALA A 42 15.00 4.30 7.98
N PRO A 43 13.99 3.59 7.44
CA PRO A 43 12.59 3.83 7.81
C PRO A 43 12.34 3.82 9.32
N SER A 44 12.90 2.82 10.03
CA SER A 44 12.80 2.65 11.48
C SER A 44 13.68 3.60 12.30
N GLU A 45 14.54 4.39 11.67
CA GLU A 45 15.47 5.32 12.34
C GLU A 45 14.95 6.77 12.30
N GLY A 46 13.63 6.95 12.26
CA GLY A 46 12.99 8.27 12.32
C GLY A 46 12.65 8.88 10.96
N LEU A 47 12.60 8.10 9.87
CA LEU A 47 12.04 8.57 8.61
C LEU A 47 10.51 8.74 8.71
N CYS A 48 9.84 7.78 9.34
CA CYS A 48 8.40 7.76 9.53
C CYS A 48 8.00 6.85 10.72
N ASP A 49 6.80 7.09 11.26
CA ASP A 49 6.19 6.28 12.33
C ASP A 49 5.42 5.07 11.76
N GLY A 50 5.27 5.01 10.44
CA GLY A 50 4.37 4.07 9.81
C GLY A 50 4.36 4.14 8.30
N VAL A 51 3.72 3.14 7.69
CA VAL A 51 3.57 3.02 6.24
C VAL A 51 2.09 3.03 5.88
N MET A 52 1.71 3.80 4.86
CA MET A 52 0.33 3.84 4.37
C MET A 52 0.26 3.65 2.85
N HIS A 53 -0.53 2.69 2.41
CA HIS A 53 -0.77 2.48 0.99
C HIS A 53 -2.26 2.49 0.70
N ILE A 54 -2.64 3.28 -0.31
CA ILE A 54 -4.04 3.43 -0.72
C ILE A 54 -4.16 2.83 -2.12
N SER A 55 -4.92 1.73 -2.23
CA SER A 55 -5.15 0.97 -3.44
C SER A 55 -3.85 0.74 -4.20
N GLY A 56 -2.88 0.15 -3.49
CA GLY A 56 -1.49 0.12 -3.94
C GLY A 56 -1.21 -1.00 -4.92
N LEU A 57 -0.26 -0.80 -5.84
CA LEU A 57 0.21 -1.83 -6.77
C LEU A 57 1.37 -2.64 -6.18
N PHE A 58 1.13 -3.88 -5.75
CA PHE A 58 2.15 -4.73 -5.14
C PHE A 58 2.67 -5.86 -6.05
N LEU A 59 1.99 -6.15 -7.16
CA LEU A 59 2.29 -7.25 -8.08
C LEU A 59 2.49 -6.80 -9.54
N PRO A 60 3.62 -6.14 -9.88
CA PRO A 60 3.96 -5.84 -11.27
C PRO A 60 4.51 -7.05 -12.04
N LYS A 61 4.70 -8.21 -11.41
CA LYS A 61 4.99 -9.47 -12.11
C LYS A 61 3.69 -10.28 -12.18
N PRO A 62 3.32 -10.80 -13.36
CA PRO A 62 2.08 -11.53 -13.53
C PRO A 62 2.13 -12.80 -12.68
N CYS A 63 1.51 -12.76 -11.51
CA CYS A 63 1.11 -13.95 -10.78
C CYS A 63 -0.19 -14.45 -11.41
N VAL A 64 -0.29 -15.76 -11.62
CA VAL A 64 -1.56 -16.39 -11.97
C VAL A 64 -2.40 -16.37 -10.69
N VAL A 65 -3.13 -15.29 -10.45
CA VAL A 65 -4.15 -15.26 -9.39
C VAL A 65 -5.50 -15.46 -10.07
N GLY A 66 -6.04 -16.67 -9.96
CA GLY A 66 -7.33 -17.04 -10.52
C GLY A 66 -7.34 -17.25 -12.05
N SER A 67 -8.40 -16.77 -12.70
CA SER A 67 -8.71 -17.01 -14.12
C SER A 67 -8.13 -15.98 -15.10
N VAL A 68 -7.36 -14.99 -14.61
CA VAL A 68 -6.83 -13.91 -15.45
C VAL A 68 -5.63 -14.42 -16.25
N PRO A 69 -5.67 -14.39 -17.60
CA PRO A 69 -4.54 -14.84 -18.40
C PRO A 69 -3.31 -13.95 -18.16
N ALA A 70 -2.16 -14.56 -17.88
CA ALA A 70 -0.89 -13.84 -17.64
C ALA A 70 -0.53 -12.84 -18.76
N ARG A 71 -0.98 -13.10 -20.00
CA ARG A 71 -0.81 -12.18 -21.14
C ARG A 71 -1.56 -10.86 -20.95
N LEU A 72 -2.78 -10.90 -20.39
CA LEU A 72 -3.59 -9.70 -20.15
C LEU A 72 -3.01 -8.86 -19.01
N ALA A 73 -2.55 -9.51 -17.94
CA ALA A 73 -1.82 -8.84 -16.87
C ALA A 73 -0.54 -8.15 -17.41
N LYS A 74 0.26 -8.86 -18.22
CA LYS A 74 1.43 -8.27 -18.88
C LYS A 74 1.07 -7.07 -19.75
N LEU A 75 -0.03 -7.13 -20.51
CA LEU A 75 -0.47 -6.01 -21.34
C LEU A 75 -0.80 -4.78 -20.49
N LEU A 76 -1.55 -4.94 -19.40
CA LEU A 76 -1.85 -3.81 -18.52
C LEU A 76 -0.61 -3.23 -17.86
N ILE A 77 0.28 -4.08 -17.33
CA ILE A 77 1.53 -3.60 -16.72
C ILE A 77 2.36 -2.85 -17.77
N SER A 78 2.43 -3.36 -19.00
CA SER A 78 3.13 -2.69 -20.11
C SER A 78 2.44 -1.38 -20.53
N LEU A 79 1.11 -1.29 -20.44
CA LEU A 79 0.37 -0.07 -20.77
C LEU A 79 0.57 1.02 -19.72
N VAL A 80 0.66 0.65 -18.43
CA VAL A 80 0.87 1.60 -17.32
C VAL A 80 2.34 2.02 -17.20
N PHE A 81 3.28 1.08 -17.35
CA PHE A 81 4.70 1.30 -17.06
C PHE A 81 5.60 1.33 -18.29
N GLY A 82 5.04 1.11 -19.48
CA GLY A 82 5.77 1.16 -20.73
C GLY A 82 6.93 0.15 -20.78
N PRO A 83 8.04 0.51 -21.46
CA PRO A 83 9.23 -0.35 -21.59
C PRO A 83 9.87 -0.78 -20.27
N ALA A 84 9.61 -0.06 -19.17
CA ALA A 84 10.16 -0.38 -17.85
C ALA A 84 9.42 -1.56 -17.17
N ALA A 85 8.24 -1.96 -17.65
CA ALA A 85 7.42 -3.01 -17.06
C ALA A 85 8.18 -4.30 -16.66
N PRO A 86 9.07 -4.88 -17.49
CA PRO A 86 9.79 -6.11 -17.12
C PRO A 86 10.80 -5.93 -15.98
N SER A 87 11.26 -4.69 -15.76
CA SER A 87 12.27 -4.35 -14.76
C SER A 87 11.68 -3.99 -13.39
N LEU A 88 10.36 -3.86 -13.29
CA LEU A 88 9.71 -3.47 -12.04
C LEU A 88 9.88 -4.56 -10.96
N PRO A 89 10.32 -4.19 -9.75
CA PRO A 89 10.44 -5.13 -8.65
C PRO A 89 9.04 -5.56 -8.20
N SER A 90 8.83 -6.83 -7.90
CA SER A 90 7.59 -7.23 -7.23
C SER A 90 7.71 -6.94 -5.74
N VAL A 91 6.94 -5.97 -5.25
CA VAL A 91 6.93 -5.58 -3.82
C VAL A 91 6.44 -6.75 -2.97
N LEU A 92 5.40 -7.46 -3.43
CA LEU A 92 4.87 -8.63 -2.73
C LEU A 92 5.91 -9.75 -2.62
N ALA A 93 6.64 -10.02 -3.72
CA ALA A 93 7.66 -11.07 -3.74
C ALA A 93 8.90 -10.75 -2.89
N ARG A 94 8.98 -9.53 -2.36
CA ARG A 94 10.08 -9.02 -1.54
C ARG A 94 9.59 -8.48 -0.19
N ALA A 95 8.42 -8.94 0.28
CA ALA A 95 7.81 -8.46 1.51
C ALA A 95 8.72 -8.61 2.75
N GLU A 96 9.68 -9.55 2.70
CA GLU A 96 10.70 -9.73 3.72
C GLU A 96 11.62 -8.51 3.90
N LEU A 97 11.79 -7.69 2.86
CA LEU A 97 12.59 -6.46 2.86
C LEU A 97 11.80 -5.23 3.31
N SER A 98 10.50 -5.36 3.50
CA SER A 98 9.67 -4.25 3.95
C SER A 98 9.99 -3.87 5.40
N PRO A 99 9.93 -2.58 5.77
CA PRO A 99 10.28 -2.13 7.11
C PRO A 99 9.36 -2.77 8.17
N ARG A 100 9.91 -3.03 9.36
CA ARG A 100 9.14 -3.55 10.52
C ARG A 100 8.39 -2.44 11.26
N LEU A 101 7.71 -1.58 10.50
CA LEU A 101 6.85 -0.51 11.01
C LEU A 101 5.38 -0.90 10.86
N PRO A 102 4.46 -0.30 11.62
CA PRO A 102 3.03 -0.47 11.38
C PRO A 102 2.64 -0.08 9.95
N HIS A 103 1.81 -0.91 9.31
CA HIS A 103 1.27 -0.66 7.97
C HIS A 103 -0.24 -0.44 8.02
N LEU A 104 -0.73 0.52 7.25
CA LEU A 104 -2.14 0.69 6.89
C LEU A 104 -2.30 0.52 5.39
N LEU A 105 -2.99 -0.54 4.98
CA LEU A 105 -3.33 -0.82 3.59
C LEU A 105 -4.83 -0.58 3.39
N ILE A 106 -5.19 0.29 2.46
CA ILE A 106 -6.59 0.64 2.19
C ILE A 106 -6.92 0.30 0.74
N ASP A 107 -7.74 -0.72 0.49
CA ASP A 107 -8.15 -1.14 -0.86
C ASP A 107 -9.61 -0.75 -1.16
N CYS A 108 -9.99 -0.73 -2.43
CA CYS A 108 -11.38 -0.57 -2.83
C CYS A 108 -12.11 -1.93 -2.87
N GLU A 109 -13.39 -1.94 -2.56
CA GLU A 109 -14.27 -3.07 -2.85
C GLU A 109 -14.37 -3.32 -4.37
N ARG A 110 -14.33 -2.25 -5.18
CA ARG A 110 -14.48 -2.27 -6.64
C ARG A 110 -13.40 -1.46 -7.34
N GLU A 111 -12.20 -2.01 -7.43
CA GLU A 111 -11.06 -1.36 -8.04
C GLU A 111 -11.32 -0.95 -9.50
N ALA A 112 -12.05 -1.74 -10.28
CA ALA A 112 -12.35 -1.48 -11.69
C ALA A 112 -13.81 -1.01 -11.93
N PHE A 113 -14.38 -0.19 -11.03
CA PHE A 113 -15.80 0.20 -11.06
C PHE A 113 -16.79 -0.98 -11.01
N GLY A 114 -16.34 -2.20 -10.67
CA GLY A 114 -17.16 -3.41 -10.72
C GLY A 114 -17.31 -4.01 -12.12
N VAL A 115 -16.49 -3.59 -13.10
CA VAL A 115 -16.47 -4.20 -14.44
C VAL A 115 -15.77 -5.56 -14.36
N TRP A 116 -16.59 -6.62 -14.32
CA TRP A 116 -16.20 -7.98 -13.93
C TRP A 116 -14.88 -8.53 -14.53
N PRO A 117 -14.56 -8.42 -15.83
CA PRO A 117 -13.29 -8.95 -16.35
C PRO A 117 -12.07 -8.10 -15.94
N ILE A 118 -12.26 -6.80 -15.69
CA ILE A 118 -11.17 -5.87 -15.33
C ILE A 118 -10.96 -5.88 -13.81
N GLU A 119 -12.02 -6.15 -13.04
CA GLU A 119 -11.99 -6.18 -11.58
C GLU A 119 -11.02 -7.24 -11.05
N GLY A 120 -11.14 -8.49 -11.50
CA GLY A 120 -10.22 -9.56 -11.09
C GLY A 120 -8.76 -9.27 -11.49
N LEU A 121 -8.57 -8.58 -12.61
CA LEU A 121 -7.25 -8.19 -13.08
C LEU A 121 -6.64 -7.05 -12.26
N MET A 122 -7.43 -6.02 -11.92
CA MET A 122 -7.01 -4.94 -11.02
C MET A 122 -6.72 -5.48 -9.62
N GLN A 123 -7.56 -6.35 -9.07
CA GLN A 123 -7.31 -6.98 -7.77
C GLN A 123 -6.02 -7.81 -7.76
N CYS A 124 -5.72 -8.51 -8.85
CA CYS A 124 -4.49 -9.27 -9.03
C CYS A 124 -3.25 -8.37 -9.06
N LEU A 125 -3.34 -7.20 -9.69
CA LEU A 125 -2.23 -6.24 -9.80
C LEU A 125 -2.00 -5.45 -8.51
N LEU A 126 -3.10 -4.99 -7.90
CA LEU A 126 -3.06 -4.20 -6.68
C LEU A 126 -2.58 -5.08 -5.51
N GLY A 127 -3.23 -6.22 -5.26
CA GLY A 127 -2.69 -7.26 -4.39
C GLY A 127 -2.52 -6.84 -2.92
N GLY A 128 -3.24 -5.82 -2.44
CA GLY A 128 -3.13 -5.30 -1.08
C GLY A 128 -3.42 -6.35 0.00
N ALA A 129 -4.47 -7.15 -0.17
CA ALA A 129 -4.79 -8.28 0.72
C ALA A 129 -3.64 -9.31 0.81
N ALA A 130 -3.05 -9.69 -0.33
CA ALA A 130 -1.96 -10.66 -0.35
C ALA A 130 -0.70 -10.07 0.31
N TYR A 131 -0.45 -8.78 0.13
CA TYR A 131 0.66 -8.08 0.77
C TYR A 131 0.47 -7.93 2.29
N ALA A 132 -0.76 -7.65 2.75
CA ALA A 132 -1.10 -7.68 4.17
C ALA A 132 -0.75 -9.03 4.80
N VAL A 133 -1.22 -10.13 4.20
CA VAL A 133 -0.94 -11.49 4.70
C VAL A 133 0.56 -11.77 4.73
N ALA A 134 1.30 -11.39 3.68
CA ALA A 134 2.74 -11.58 3.63
C ALA A 134 3.47 -10.84 4.76
N LEU A 135 3.09 -9.59 5.05
CA LEU A 135 3.66 -8.79 6.14
C LEU A 135 3.27 -9.32 7.53
N GLN A 136 2.01 -9.72 7.72
CA GLN A 136 1.53 -10.31 8.98
C GLN A 136 2.26 -11.60 9.32
N ASN A 137 2.53 -12.46 8.32
CA ASN A 137 3.33 -13.67 8.50
C ASN A 137 4.78 -13.39 8.95
N LEU A 138 5.26 -12.17 8.73
CA LEU A 138 6.57 -11.70 9.19
C LEU A 138 6.50 -11.00 10.56
N GLY A 139 5.35 -11.04 11.24
CA GLY A 139 5.13 -10.40 12.54
C GLY A 139 4.97 -8.87 12.46
N VAL A 140 4.75 -8.31 11.28
CA VAL A 140 4.51 -6.87 11.12
C VAL A 140 3.08 -6.53 11.51
N SER A 141 2.88 -5.45 12.26
CA SER A 141 1.56 -4.91 12.55
C SER A 141 0.95 -4.33 11.27
N VAL A 142 -0.15 -4.92 10.79
CA VAL A 142 -0.84 -4.48 9.57
C VAL A 142 -2.32 -4.34 9.81
N MET A 143 -2.84 -3.14 9.52
CA MET A 143 -4.25 -2.86 9.36
C MET A 143 -4.58 -2.90 7.86
N HIS A 144 -5.45 -3.82 7.45
CA HIS A 144 -5.98 -3.89 6.09
C HIS A 144 -7.46 -3.51 6.11
N VAL A 145 -7.82 -2.51 5.30
CA VAL A 145 -9.17 -1.94 5.25
C VAL A 145 -9.64 -1.95 3.82
N THR A 146 -10.85 -2.49 3.59
CA THR A 146 -11.52 -2.35 2.30
C THR A 146 -12.62 -1.30 2.44
N VAL A 147 -12.64 -0.31 1.55
CA VAL A 147 -13.68 0.73 1.53
C VAL A 147 -14.60 0.58 0.33
N ARG A 148 -15.86 0.96 0.51
CA ARG A 148 -16.88 0.94 -0.54
C ARG A 148 -16.70 2.12 -1.50
N SER A 149 -15.73 1.99 -2.40
CA SER A 149 -15.39 2.97 -3.45
C SER A 149 -14.84 2.26 -4.69
N ASN A 150 -14.27 3.03 -5.62
CA ASN A 150 -13.49 2.53 -6.75
C ASN A 150 -12.14 3.22 -6.84
N HIS A 151 -11.21 2.62 -7.60
CA HIS A 151 -9.82 3.08 -7.66
C HIS A 151 -9.73 4.58 -7.93
N TRP A 152 -10.47 5.09 -8.93
CA TRP A 152 -10.42 6.50 -9.36
C TRP A 152 -11.17 7.46 -8.44
N GLY A 153 -12.24 7.01 -7.78
CA GLY A 153 -13.08 7.84 -6.89
C GLY A 153 -12.66 7.80 -5.43
N MET A 154 -11.75 6.90 -5.05
CA MET A 154 -11.36 6.64 -3.66
C MET A 154 -10.82 7.88 -2.94
N LEU A 155 -9.96 8.67 -3.60
CA LEU A 155 -9.31 9.83 -2.98
C LEU A 155 -10.28 10.96 -2.59
N SER A 156 -11.45 11.02 -3.23
CA SER A 156 -12.51 11.99 -2.90
C SER A 156 -13.67 11.34 -2.14
N SER A 157 -13.55 10.08 -1.72
CA SER A 157 -14.66 9.34 -1.10
C SER A 157 -14.75 9.63 0.40
N THR A 158 -15.97 9.77 0.91
CA THR A 158 -16.21 9.90 2.36
C THR A 158 -15.80 8.63 3.10
N GLN A 159 -15.88 7.47 2.45
CA GLN A 159 -15.46 6.20 3.02
C GLN A 159 -13.95 6.14 3.31
N LEU A 160 -13.13 6.79 2.48
CA LEU A 160 -11.71 6.94 2.74
C LEU A 160 -11.48 7.89 3.93
N ASP A 161 -12.15 9.05 3.97
CA ASP A 161 -12.07 9.99 5.11
C ASP A 161 -12.43 9.30 6.43
N ASP A 162 -13.54 8.56 6.46
CA ASP A 162 -13.98 7.79 7.63
C ASP A 162 -12.98 6.69 8.03
N ALA A 163 -12.35 6.02 7.06
CA ALA A 163 -11.31 5.03 7.33
C ALA A 163 -10.07 5.70 7.95
N LEU A 164 -9.57 6.78 7.35
CA LEU A 164 -8.42 7.52 7.85
C LEU A 164 -8.66 8.05 9.26
N ARG A 165 -9.80 8.68 9.53
CA ARG A 165 -10.15 9.18 10.88
C ARG A 165 -10.15 8.08 11.93
N ARG A 166 -10.67 6.89 11.62
CA ARG A 166 -10.72 5.77 12.56
C ARG A 166 -9.33 5.21 12.88
N HIS A 167 -8.47 5.09 11.88
CA HIS A 167 -7.19 4.41 12.02
C HIS A 167 -6.03 5.33 12.38
N MET A 168 -6.07 6.61 11.99
CA MET A 168 -5.03 7.58 12.38
C MET A 168 -5.14 7.98 13.86
N CYS A 169 -6.35 8.02 14.42
CA CYS A 169 -6.54 8.30 15.85
C CYS A 169 -6.07 7.16 16.77
N THR A 170 -5.93 5.95 16.22
CA THR A 170 -5.55 4.75 16.97
C THR A 170 -4.20 4.18 16.51
N TRP A 171 -3.39 5.00 15.81
CA TRP A 171 -2.14 4.55 15.23
C TRP A 171 -1.22 3.93 16.31
N PRO A 172 -0.76 2.69 16.12
CA PRO A 172 0.14 2.06 17.07
C PRO A 172 1.48 2.82 17.09
N LYS A 173 1.98 3.12 18.29
CA LYS A 173 3.32 3.70 18.43
C LYS A 173 4.35 2.61 18.10
N ALA A 174 5.32 2.96 17.25
CA ALA A 174 6.46 2.11 16.91
C ALA A 174 7.38 1.93 18.13
#